data_AF-A0A8H4QU49-F1
#
_entry.id   AF-A0A8H4QU49-F1
#
_cell.length_a   1.000
_cell.length_b   1.000
_cell.length_c   1.000
_cell.angle_alpha   90.00
_cell.angle_beta   90.00
_cell.angle_gamma   90.00
#
_symmetry.space_group_name_H-M   'P 1'
#
loop_
_entity.id
_entity.type
_entity.pdbx_description
1 polymer ?
#
loop_
_entity_poly.entity_id
_entity_poly.type
_entity_poly.pdbx_seq_one_letter_code
_entity_poly.pdbx_strand_id
1 'polypeptide(L)'
;MSEPTGTKRRRTGARTSSTTTSRDEASQGPSLSRLNSLIAEAVEMAKLVKPTMNGEYVAESLRYESHKRLLETSVKGLKKHIDNDPIDGWEEQGKMAEEIGNSIIEWLVPIWQKLVEEDVDLGAIEKCLVVCSRAIDGMIDLSDSEPTATVTDVEGNISLSQAVTWIWRELLVMAASRKQPTKSILENIKRYDLIDEVYALIRKGKEKRSPDGYAFWDAHWTDGMKEAAAKIRLARR
;
A
#
# COMPACT_ATOMS: atom_id res chain seq x y z
N MET A 1 -1.81 44.28 62.96
CA MET A 1 -2.92 43.77 63.79
C MET A 1 -4.18 43.76 62.94
N SER A 2 -4.92 42.66 63.05
CA SER A 2 -6.30 42.46 62.56
C SER A 2 -6.47 41.95 61.12
N GLU A 3 -6.49 40.61 61.01
CA GLU A 3 -7.41 39.89 60.09
C GLU A 3 -8.88 40.18 60.49
N PRO A 4 -9.84 39.97 59.56
CA PRO A 4 -10.74 38.83 59.78
C PRO A 4 -11.19 38.08 58.50
N THR A 5 -11.05 36.75 58.57
CA THR A 5 -12.06 35.69 58.35
C THR A 5 -13.23 35.89 57.36
N GLY A 6 -13.21 35.08 56.30
CA GLY A 6 -14.18 33.99 56.10
C GLY A 6 -15.36 34.23 55.13
N THR A 7 -15.58 33.29 54.20
CA THR A 7 -16.79 32.42 54.13
C THR A 7 -16.68 31.42 52.96
N LYS A 8 -16.82 30.13 53.31
CA LYS A 8 -16.96 28.99 52.39
C LYS A 8 -18.31 29.03 51.65
N ARG A 9 -18.33 28.72 50.35
CA ARG A 9 -19.53 28.21 49.67
C ARG A 9 -19.20 26.98 48.83
N ARG A 10 -19.66 25.84 49.34
CA ARG A 10 -19.71 24.51 48.73
C ARG A 10 -20.91 24.49 47.78
N ARG A 11 -20.72 24.09 46.51
CA ARG A 11 -21.84 23.78 45.60
C ARG A 11 -21.63 22.40 45.00
N THR A 12 -22.52 21.50 45.37
CA THR A 12 -22.71 20.14 44.86
C THR A 12 -23.62 20.14 43.64
N GLY A 13 -23.43 19.14 42.77
CA GLY A 13 -24.37 18.74 41.71
C GLY A 13 -23.71 18.83 40.33
N ALA A 14 -23.92 17.93 39.38
CA ALA A 14 -24.64 16.67 39.37
C ALA A 14 -24.09 15.85 38.20
N ARG A 15 -24.09 14.54 38.39
CA ARG A 15 -23.68 13.51 37.44
C ARG A 15 -24.79 13.35 36.40
N THR A 16 -24.51 13.55 35.12
CA THR A 16 -25.32 13.02 34.02
C THR A 16 -24.40 12.41 32.97
N SER A 17 -24.43 11.08 32.97
CA SER A 17 -24.03 10.21 31.88
C SER A 17 -24.87 10.52 30.64
N SER A 18 -24.23 10.87 29.53
CA SER A 18 -24.86 10.81 28.21
C SER A 18 -24.14 9.77 27.35
N THR A 19 -24.98 8.87 26.87
CA THR A 19 -24.71 7.65 26.16
C THR A 19 -24.31 7.95 24.72
N THR A 20 -23.31 7.21 24.25
CA THR A 20 -22.92 6.98 22.87
C THR A 20 -24.14 6.73 21.98
N THR A 21 -24.22 7.41 20.83
CA THR A 21 -24.91 6.87 19.66
C THR A 21 -23.96 6.99 18.48
N SER A 22 -23.39 5.84 18.15
CA SER A 22 -22.69 5.52 16.92
C SER A 22 -23.55 5.87 15.71
N ARG A 23 -22.93 6.53 14.74
CA ARG A 23 -23.41 6.54 13.36
C ARG A 23 -22.22 6.32 12.44
N ASP A 24 -21.61 5.14 12.61
CA ASP A 24 -20.71 4.55 11.62
C ASP A 24 -21.57 3.76 10.64
N GLU A 25 -21.94 4.40 9.55
CA GLU A 25 -22.32 3.70 8.32
C GLU A 25 -21.47 4.24 7.18
N ALA A 26 -20.91 3.28 6.44
CA ALA A 26 -20.36 3.39 5.10
C ALA A 26 -18.94 3.98 4.94
N SER A 27 -17.94 3.10 5.13
CA SER A 27 -16.97 2.83 4.07
C SER A 27 -16.37 1.43 4.30
N GLN A 28 -17.11 0.39 3.89
CA GLN A 28 -16.52 -0.95 3.78
C GLN A 28 -15.75 -1.02 2.46
N GLY A 29 -14.57 -0.40 2.43
CA GLY A 29 -13.55 -0.70 1.44
C GLY A 29 -13.16 -2.19 1.52
N PRO A 30 -12.62 -2.79 0.44
CA PRO A 30 -12.19 -4.18 0.46
C PRO A 30 -11.09 -4.39 1.50
N SER A 31 -11.34 -5.23 2.51
CA SER A 31 -10.36 -5.55 3.56
C SER A 31 -9.22 -6.42 3.02
N LEU A 32 -8.00 -6.24 3.53
CA LEU A 32 -6.86 -7.11 3.21
C LEU A 32 -7.08 -8.57 3.66
N SER A 33 -8.02 -8.85 4.57
CA SER A 33 -8.48 -10.23 4.83
C SER A 33 -9.28 -10.83 3.68
N ARG A 34 -10.13 -10.03 3.03
CA ARG A 34 -10.81 -10.42 1.80
C ARG A 34 -9.79 -10.56 0.69
N LEU A 35 -8.80 -9.67 0.62
CA LEU A 35 -7.67 -9.78 -0.29
C LEU A 35 -6.90 -11.08 -0.01
N ASN A 36 -6.48 -11.38 1.21
CA ASN A 36 -5.78 -12.62 1.61
C ASN A 36 -6.61 -13.89 1.36
N SER A 37 -7.93 -13.85 1.57
CA SER A 37 -8.84 -14.96 1.22
C SER A 37 -8.95 -15.14 -0.29
N LEU A 38 -9.13 -14.05 -1.03
CA LEU A 38 -9.12 -14.04 -2.50
C LEU A 38 -7.74 -14.44 -3.04
N ILE A 39 -6.65 -14.17 -2.32
CA ILE A 39 -5.27 -14.56 -2.64
C ILE A 39 -5.12 -16.06 -2.45
N ALA A 40 -5.53 -16.62 -1.32
CA ALA A 40 -5.47 -18.05 -1.08
C ALA A 40 -6.30 -18.83 -2.12
N GLU A 41 -7.49 -18.34 -2.44
CA GLU A 41 -8.38 -18.92 -3.45
C GLU A 41 -7.82 -18.76 -4.87
N ALA A 42 -7.26 -17.59 -5.22
CA ALA A 42 -6.62 -17.34 -6.51
C ALA A 42 -5.35 -18.19 -6.70
N VAL A 43 -4.56 -18.42 -5.64
CA VAL A 43 -3.38 -19.30 -5.67
C VAL A 43 -3.79 -20.75 -5.94
N GLU A 44 -4.87 -21.25 -5.33
CA GLU A 44 -5.38 -22.60 -5.61
C GLU A 44 -5.98 -22.70 -7.03
N MET A 45 -6.66 -21.65 -7.51
CA MET A 45 -7.17 -21.58 -8.87
C MET A 45 -6.04 -21.50 -9.92
N ALA A 46 -4.97 -20.75 -9.65
CA ALA A 46 -3.84 -20.58 -10.55
C ALA A 46 -3.04 -21.89 -10.73
N LYS A 47 -2.96 -22.74 -9.70
CA LYS A 47 -2.35 -24.09 -9.80
C LYS A 47 -3.07 -25.00 -10.80
N LEU A 48 -4.33 -24.71 -11.13
CA LEU A 48 -5.16 -25.52 -12.04
C LEU A 48 -5.09 -25.05 -13.50
N VAL A 49 -4.54 -23.87 -13.78
CA VAL A 49 -4.49 -23.29 -15.12
C VAL A 49 -3.05 -23.29 -15.61
N LYS A 50 -2.73 -24.11 -16.62
CA LYS A 50 -1.49 -23.94 -17.39
C LYS A 50 -1.72 -22.94 -18.50
N PRO A 51 -0.93 -21.85 -18.58
CA PRO A 51 -0.54 -21.39 -19.90
C PRO A 51 0.83 -20.70 -19.95
N THR A 52 1.56 -20.99 -21.03
CA THR A 52 2.65 -20.15 -21.54
C THR A 52 2.03 -18.87 -22.09
N MET A 53 2.19 -17.73 -21.41
CA MET A 53 1.64 -16.44 -21.85
C MET A 53 2.76 -15.46 -22.21
N ASN A 54 2.60 -14.78 -23.34
CA ASN A 54 3.48 -13.71 -23.79
C ASN A 54 3.20 -12.41 -23.01
N GLY A 55 4.21 -11.56 -22.80
CA GLY A 55 4.12 -10.34 -22.00
C GLY A 55 3.06 -9.31 -22.42
N GLU A 56 2.69 -9.29 -23.71
CA GLU A 56 1.63 -8.42 -24.24
C GLU A 56 0.25 -8.78 -23.66
N TYR A 57 -0.01 -10.07 -23.44
CA TYR A 57 -1.27 -10.55 -22.86
C TYR A 57 -1.38 -10.19 -21.37
N VAL A 58 -0.27 -10.21 -20.63
CA VAL A 58 -0.25 -9.85 -19.21
C VAL A 58 -0.62 -8.37 -19.04
N ALA A 59 -0.04 -7.48 -19.86
CA ALA A 59 -0.36 -6.06 -19.84
C ALA A 59 -1.84 -5.77 -20.18
N GLU A 60 -2.41 -6.48 -21.15
CA GLU A 60 -3.83 -6.38 -21.50
C GLU A 60 -4.73 -6.88 -20.38
N SER A 61 -4.39 -8.02 -19.76
CA SER A 61 -5.14 -8.57 -18.63
C SER A 61 -5.15 -7.65 -17.40
N LEU A 62 -4.07 -6.91 -17.19
CA LEU A 62 -3.92 -5.90 -16.14
C LEU A 62 -4.51 -4.53 -16.52
N ARG A 63 -5.09 -4.40 -17.73
CA ARG A 63 -5.64 -3.15 -18.27
C ARG A 63 -4.63 -1.98 -18.15
N TYR A 64 -3.36 -2.27 -18.44
CA TYR A 64 -2.24 -1.36 -18.19
C TYR A 64 -2.46 0.05 -18.72
N GLU A 65 -2.79 0.18 -20.00
CA GLU A 65 -2.97 1.50 -20.63
C GLU A 65 -4.15 2.28 -20.06
N SER A 66 -5.21 1.61 -19.65
CA SER A 66 -6.39 2.24 -19.03
C SER A 66 -6.04 2.83 -17.66
N HIS A 67 -5.43 2.03 -16.78
CA HIS A 67 -5.04 2.51 -15.44
C HIS A 67 -3.93 3.55 -15.50
N LYS A 68 -2.95 3.37 -16.39
CA LYS A 68 -1.90 4.36 -16.61
C LYS A 68 -2.48 5.71 -17.03
N ARG A 69 -3.34 5.73 -18.06
CA ARG A 69 -3.97 6.98 -18.53
C ARG A 69 -4.81 7.63 -17.44
N LEU A 70 -5.57 6.84 -16.69
CA LEU A 70 -6.38 7.32 -15.57
C LEU A 70 -5.49 8.02 -14.53
N LEU A 71 -4.49 7.32 -13.99
CA LEU A 71 -3.63 7.85 -12.94
C LEU A 71 -2.82 9.08 -13.41
N GLU A 72 -2.24 9.04 -14.61
CA GLU A 72 -1.52 10.18 -15.18
C GLU A 72 -2.43 11.41 -15.35
N THR A 73 -3.68 11.19 -15.79
CA THR A 73 -4.67 12.28 -15.95
C THR A 73 -5.12 12.82 -14.60
N SER A 74 -5.41 11.95 -13.63
CA SER A 74 -5.87 12.36 -12.30
C SER A 74 -4.80 13.13 -11.53
N VAL A 75 -3.54 12.67 -11.53
CA VAL A 75 -2.42 13.38 -10.89
C VAL A 75 -2.19 14.73 -11.56
N LYS A 76 -2.25 14.81 -12.89
CA LYS A 76 -2.17 16.09 -13.61
C LYS A 76 -3.35 17.01 -13.27
N GLY A 77 -4.53 16.45 -13.10
CA GLY A 77 -5.73 17.16 -12.67
C GLY A 77 -5.55 17.77 -11.28
N LEU A 78 -5.08 16.98 -10.32
CA LEU A 78 -4.78 17.42 -8.95
C LEU A 78 -3.77 18.56 -8.96
N LYS A 79 -2.65 18.40 -9.67
CA LYS A 79 -1.63 19.45 -9.82
C LYS A 79 -2.24 20.75 -10.36
N LYS A 80 -3.03 20.66 -11.43
CA LYS A 80 -3.70 21.83 -12.01
C LYS A 80 -4.67 22.47 -11.00
N HIS A 81 -5.34 21.70 -10.17
CA HIS A 81 -6.24 22.25 -9.15
C HIS A 81 -5.46 23.03 -8.08
N ILE A 82 -4.35 22.46 -7.59
CA ILE A 82 -3.45 23.12 -6.63
C ILE A 82 -2.88 24.42 -7.21
N ASP A 83 -2.46 24.42 -8.48
CA ASP A 83 -1.91 25.61 -9.13
C ASP A 83 -2.95 26.74 -9.27
N ASN A 84 -4.25 26.42 -9.41
CA ASN A 84 -5.31 27.42 -9.62
C ASN A 84 -5.98 27.89 -8.33
N ASP A 85 -6.04 27.02 -7.31
CA ASP A 85 -6.69 27.32 -6.04
C ASP A 85 -5.91 26.71 -4.86
N PRO A 86 -4.73 27.28 -4.53
CA PRO A 86 -3.84 26.73 -3.51
C PRO A 86 -4.30 26.99 -2.07
N ILE A 87 -5.17 27.97 -1.84
CA ILE A 87 -5.56 28.40 -0.47
C ILE A 87 -6.90 27.78 -0.07
N ASP A 88 -7.91 27.91 -0.92
CA ASP A 88 -9.29 27.56 -0.57
C ASP A 88 -9.69 26.16 -1.10
N GLY A 89 -8.91 25.61 -2.05
CA GLY A 89 -9.22 24.36 -2.74
C GLY A 89 -8.86 23.07 -1.98
N TRP A 90 -8.34 23.13 -0.76
CA TRP A 90 -7.74 21.98 -0.07
C TRP A 90 -8.71 20.81 0.16
N GLU A 91 -10.02 21.05 0.36
CA GLU A 91 -11.02 19.99 0.51
C GLU A 91 -11.16 19.17 -0.79
N GLU A 92 -11.29 19.84 -1.93
CA GLU A 92 -11.40 19.18 -3.24
C GLU A 92 -10.07 18.52 -3.63
N GLN A 93 -8.94 19.15 -3.32
CA GLN A 93 -7.61 18.54 -3.52
C GLN A 93 -7.47 17.23 -2.72
N GLY A 94 -7.91 17.23 -1.46
CA GLY A 94 -7.92 16.04 -0.61
C GLY A 94 -8.79 14.92 -1.20
N LYS A 95 -9.98 15.26 -1.68
CA LYS A 95 -10.86 14.31 -2.36
C LYS A 95 -10.25 13.74 -3.65
N MET A 96 -9.62 14.58 -4.47
CA MET A 96 -8.91 14.14 -5.67
C MET A 96 -7.74 13.20 -5.33
N ALA A 97 -6.97 13.50 -4.29
CA ALA A 97 -5.89 12.62 -3.81
C ALA A 97 -6.43 11.28 -3.29
N GLU A 98 -7.57 11.29 -2.58
CA GLU A 98 -8.25 10.07 -2.14
C GLU A 98 -8.72 9.23 -3.33
N GLU A 99 -9.33 9.83 -4.35
CA GLU A 99 -9.77 9.14 -5.57
C GLU A 99 -8.60 8.51 -6.34
N ILE A 100 -7.45 9.19 -6.40
CA ILE A 100 -6.21 8.64 -6.97
C ILE A 100 -5.74 7.44 -6.13
N GLY A 101 -5.68 7.59 -4.81
CA GLY A 101 -5.26 6.52 -3.91
C GLY A 101 -6.14 5.28 -4.02
N ASN A 102 -7.47 5.45 -4.04
CA ASN A 102 -8.42 4.37 -4.24
C ASN A 102 -8.23 3.69 -5.60
N SER A 103 -8.01 4.46 -6.67
CA SER A 103 -7.71 3.91 -8.01
C SER A 103 -6.43 3.06 -8.02
N ILE A 104 -5.42 3.44 -7.23
CA ILE A 104 -4.20 2.64 -7.09
C ILE A 104 -4.51 1.35 -6.32
N ILE A 105 -5.18 1.43 -5.17
CA ILE A 105 -5.53 0.26 -4.34
C ILE A 105 -6.31 -0.77 -5.15
N GLU A 106 -7.32 -0.32 -5.90
CA GLU A 106 -8.11 -1.18 -6.79
C GLU A 106 -7.24 -1.91 -7.82
N TRP A 107 -6.19 -1.25 -8.33
CA TRP A 107 -5.28 -1.84 -9.31
C TRP A 107 -4.20 -2.73 -8.69
N LEU A 108 -3.78 -2.46 -7.45
CA LEU A 108 -2.81 -3.31 -6.74
C LEU A 108 -3.35 -4.73 -6.54
N VAL A 109 -4.66 -4.91 -6.39
CA VAL A 109 -5.29 -6.24 -6.25
C VAL A 109 -5.01 -7.16 -7.45
N PRO A 110 -5.40 -6.82 -8.70
CA PRO A 110 -5.11 -7.66 -9.85
C PRO A 110 -3.61 -7.75 -10.17
N ILE A 111 -2.81 -6.70 -9.91
CA ILE A 111 -1.34 -6.77 -10.03
C ILE A 111 -0.80 -7.86 -9.12
N TRP A 112 -1.22 -7.87 -7.85
CA TRP A 112 -0.82 -8.89 -6.90
C TRP A 112 -1.25 -10.30 -7.31
N GLN A 113 -2.52 -10.47 -7.71
CA GLN A 113 -3.05 -11.75 -8.16
C GLN A 113 -2.24 -12.30 -9.34
N LYS A 114 -1.85 -11.44 -10.28
CA LYS A 114 -1.01 -11.83 -11.41
C LYS A 114 0.42 -12.15 -10.98
N LEU A 115 0.99 -11.38 -10.06
CA LEU A 115 2.35 -11.60 -9.57
C LEU A 115 2.52 -13.03 -9.03
N VAL A 116 1.54 -13.56 -8.28
CA VAL A 116 1.65 -14.91 -7.69
C VAL A 116 1.47 -16.07 -8.68
N GLU A 117 1.16 -15.82 -9.96
CA GLU A 117 1.07 -16.86 -10.99
C GLU A 117 2.46 -17.37 -11.41
N GLU A 118 2.60 -18.68 -11.70
CA GLU A 118 3.90 -19.32 -11.97
C GLU A 118 4.61 -18.76 -13.22
N ASP A 119 3.83 -18.43 -14.27
CA ASP A 119 4.35 -18.01 -15.59
C ASP A 119 4.06 -16.52 -15.92
N VAL A 120 3.96 -15.67 -14.89
CA VAL A 120 3.73 -14.23 -15.10
C VAL A 120 4.94 -13.51 -15.70
N ASP A 121 4.67 -12.55 -16.60
CA ASP A 121 5.66 -11.55 -17.04
C ASP A 121 5.92 -10.54 -15.91
N LEU A 122 6.99 -10.77 -15.16
CA LEU A 122 7.43 -9.87 -14.08
C LEU A 122 7.78 -8.46 -14.58
N GLY A 123 8.18 -8.31 -15.85
CA GLY A 123 8.42 -7.00 -16.45
C GLY A 123 7.14 -6.20 -16.68
N ALA A 124 6.02 -6.86 -16.98
CA ALA A 124 4.71 -6.22 -17.04
C ALA A 124 4.26 -5.75 -15.65
N ILE A 125 4.45 -6.59 -14.62
CA ILE A 125 4.16 -6.23 -13.22
C ILE A 125 5.00 -5.03 -12.78
N GLU A 126 6.31 -5.05 -13.08
CA GLU A 126 7.22 -3.94 -12.80
C GLU A 126 6.72 -2.62 -13.42
N LYS A 127 6.29 -2.64 -14.70
CA LYS A 127 5.74 -1.46 -15.37
C LYS A 127 4.50 -0.92 -14.68
N CYS A 128 3.60 -1.77 -14.19
CA CYS A 128 2.42 -1.34 -13.45
C CYS A 128 2.83 -0.67 -12.12
N LEU A 129 3.74 -1.27 -11.37
CA LEU A 129 4.23 -0.70 -10.10
C LEU A 129 4.94 0.64 -10.30
N VAL A 130 5.71 0.80 -11.38
CA VAL A 130 6.32 2.09 -11.74
C VAL A 130 5.28 3.20 -11.92
N VAL A 131 4.10 2.88 -12.48
CA VAL A 131 3.01 3.84 -12.63
C VAL A 131 2.39 4.18 -11.27
N CYS A 132 2.13 3.17 -10.44
CA CYS A 132 1.59 3.37 -9.09
C CYS A 132 2.54 4.23 -8.24
N SER A 133 3.83 3.89 -8.18
CA SER A 133 4.83 4.65 -7.43
C SER A 133 4.94 6.10 -7.93
N ARG A 134 4.96 6.33 -9.25
CA ARG A 134 4.99 7.69 -9.80
C ARG A 134 3.76 8.50 -9.42
N ALA A 135 2.58 7.88 -9.38
CA ALA A 135 1.36 8.55 -8.97
C ALA A 135 1.39 8.92 -7.48
N ILE A 136 1.96 8.06 -6.63
CA ILE A 136 2.17 8.32 -5.20
C ILE A 136 3.14 9.48 -5.00
N ASP A 137 4.32 9.43 -5.60
CA ASP A 137 5.30 10.53 -5.56
C ASP A 137 4.67 11.85 -6.01
N GLY A 138 3.92 11.80 -7.12
CA GLY A 138 3.22 12.97 -7.63
C GLY A 138 2.16 13.53 -6.68
N MET A 139 1.57 12.72 -5.79
CA MET A 139 0.67 13.21 -4.74
C MET A 139 1.45 13.77 -3.54
N ILE A 140 2.54 13.11 -3.13
CA ILE A 140 3.38 13.55 -2.01
C ILE A 140 4.07 14.89 -2.34
N ASP A 141 4.56 15.06 -3.56
CA ASP A 141 5.15 16.34 -4.01
C ASP A 141 4.15 17.51 -4.00
N LEU A 142 2.85 17.20 -3.99
CA LEU A 142 1.75 18.16 -4.04
C LEU A 142 1.11 18.42 -2.68
N SER A 143 1.43 17.62 -1.65
CA SER A 143 0.81 17.66 -0.33
C SER A 143 1.88 17.58 0.75
N ASP A 144 1.80 18.43 1.78
CA ASP A 144 2.68 18.33 2.96
C ASP A 144 2.43 17.05 3.79
N SER A 145 1.46 16.22 3.40
CA SER A 145 1.10 14.96 4.05
C SER A 145 0.90 13.83 3.04
N GLU A 146 1.20 12.59 3.46
CA GLU A 146 0.87 11.39 2.69
C GLU A 146 -0.64 11.29 2.45
N PRO A 147 -1.08 10.78 1.27
CA PRO A 147 -2.49 10.53 1.00
C PRO A 147 -3.10 9.64 2.09
N THR A 148 -4.26 10.04 2.60
CA THR A 148 -5.03 9.31 3.63
C THR A 148 -5.65 8.01 3.13
N ALA A 149 -5.45 7.65 1.85
CA ALA A 149 -5.89 6.38 1.31
C ALA A 149 -5.17 5.24 2.06
N THR A 150 -5.89 4.62 2.98
CA THR A 150 -5.41 3.48 3.73
C THR A 150 -6.09 2.21 3.28
N VAL A 151 -5.33 1.12 3.18
CA VAL A 151 -5.91 -0.20 3.00
C VAL A 151 -6.17 -0.79 4.38
N THR A 152 -7.43 -1.13 4.69
CA THR A 152 -7.78 -1.71 6.00
C THR A 152 -7.39 -3.19 6.05
N ASP A 153 -6.50 -3.53 6.98
CA ASP A 153 -6.07 -4.87 7.37
C ASP A 153 -6.71 -5.32 8.70
N VAL A 154 -6.59 -6.62 9.00
CA VAL A 154 -6.95 -7.27 10.27
C VAL A 154 -6.16 -6.69 11.45
N GLU A 155 -4.95 -6.17 11.20
CA GLU A 155 -4.10 -5.53 12.21
C GLU A 155 -4.15 -3.99 12.21
N GLY A 156 -4.88 -3.36 11.27
CA GLY A 156 -5.04 -1.90 11.20
C GLY A 156 -5.01 -1.34 9.77
N ASN A 157 -4.94 -0.02 9.63
CA ASN A 157 -4.86 0.65 8.35
C ASN A 157 -3.39 0.74 7.89
N ILE A 158 -3.05 0.20 6.71
CA ILE A 158 -1.72 0.41 6.08
C ILE A 158 -1.80 1.57 5.08
N SER A 159 -0.72 2.36 4.95
CA SER A 159 -0.67 3.44 3.98
C SER A 159 -0.53 2.91 2.55
N LEU A 160 -0.90 3.73 1.58
CA LEU A 160 -0.75 3.41 0.16
C LEU A 160 0.72 3.13 -0.22
N SER A 161 1.66 3.92 0.30
CA SER A 161 3.10 3.73 0.11
C SER A 161 3.55 2.35 0.63
N GLN A 162 3.04 1.94 1.79
CA GLN A 162 3.33 0.62 2.36
C GLN A 162 2.80 -0.52 1.49
N ALA A 163 1.57 -0.39 0.97
CA ALA A 163 1.01 -1.39 0.08
C ALA A 163 1.85 -1.57 -1.19
N VAL A 164 2.30 -0.48 -1.82
CA VAL A 164 3.17 -0.55 -3.01
C VAL A 164 4.55 -1.11 -2.68
N THR A 165 5.15 -0.70 -1.56
CA THR A 165 6.42 -1.24 -1.06
C THR A 165 6.35 -2.75 -0.86
N TRP A 166 5.23 -3.24 -0.31
CA TRP A 166 5.01 -4.65 -0.07
C TRP A 166 4.99 -5.47 -1.38
N ILE A 167 4.36 -4.96 -2.45
CA ILE A 167 4.38 -5.62 -3.77
C ILE A 167 5.77 -5.51 -4.42
N TRP A 168 6.49 -4.39 -4.28
CA TRP A 168 7.87 -4.28 -4.76
C TRP A 168 8.80 -5.33 -4.14
N ARG A 169 8.69 -5.57 -2.83
CA ARG A 169 9.41 -6.64 -2.14
C ARG A 169 9.08 -8.01 -2.78
N GLU A 170 7.82 -8.28 -3.05
CA GLU A 170 7.39 -9.58 -3.58
C GLU A 170 7.88 -9.81 -5.00
N LEU A 171 7.78 -8.78 -5.85
CA LEU A 171 8.34 -8.79 -7.19
C LEU A 171 9.85 -9.07 -7.16
N LEU A 172 10.59 -8.40 -6.27
CA LEU A 172 12.03 -8.60 -6.12
C LEU A 172 12.38 -10.03 -5.67
N VAL A 173 11.70 -10.53 -4.63
CA VAL A 173 11.93 -11.88 -4.09
C VAL A 173 11.59 -12.95 -5.14
N MET A 174 10.49 -12.78 -5.85
CA MET A 174 10.03 -13.72 -6.86
C MET A 174 10.95 -13.74 -8.09
N ALA A 175 11.37 -12.57 -8.58
CA ALA A 175 12.35 -12.49 -9.66
C ALA A 175 13.65 -13.19 -9.26
N ALA A 176 14.14 -12.94 -8.06
CA ALA A 176 15.35 -13.58 -7.54
C ALA A 176 15.20 -15.10 -7.39
N SER A 177 14.06 -15.59 -6.85
CA SER A 177 13.84 -17.03 -6.68
C SER A 177 13.74 -17.77 -8.01
N ARG A 178 13.22 -17.11 -9.04
CA ARG A 178 13.14 -17.62 -10.42
C ARG A 178 14.45 -17.40 -11.21
N LYS A 179 15.50 -16.89 -10.56
CA LYS A 179 16.80 -16.55 -11.19
C LYS A 179 16.65 -15.58 -12.37
N GLN A 180 15.63 -14.74 -12.35
CA GLN A 180 15.44 -13.67 -13.33
C GLN A 180 16.27 -12.43 -12.95
N PRO A 181 16.60 -11.55 -13.92
CA PRO A 181 17.32 -10.31 -13.63
C PRO A 181 16.57 -9.39 -12.67
N THR A 182 17.22 -8.94 -11.60
CA THR A 182 16.63 -8.04 -10.58
C THR A 182 17.10 -6.59 -10.68
N LYS A 183 18.02 -6.29 -11.61
CA LYS A 183 18.67 -4.98 -11.70
C LYS A 183 17.67 -3.84 -11.91
N SER A 184 16.76 -3.99 -12.89
CA SER A 184 15.73 -2.97 -13.17
C SER A 184 14.81 -2.73 -11.97
N ILE A 185 14.38 -3.82 -11.32
CA ILE A 185 13.53 -3.77 -10.11
C ILE A 185 14.24 -2.98 -9.00
N LEU A 186 15.51 -3.27 -8.74
CA LEU A 186 16.30 -2.55 -7.72
C LEU A 186 16.53 -1.07 -8.09
N GLU A 187 16.76 -0.76 -9.36
CA GLU A 187 16.88 0.62 -9.85
C GLU A 187 15.58 1.41 -9.65
N ASN A 188 14.43 0.78 -9.88
CA ASN A 188 13.12 1.41 -9.64
C ASN A 188 12.81 1.56 -8.15
N ILE A 189 13.07 0.54 -7.32
CA ILE A 189 12.96 0.65 -5.86
C ILE A 189 13.83 1.79 -5.34
N LYS A 190 15.06 1.94 -5.87
CA LYS A 190 15.94 3.05 -5.52
C LYS A 190 15.41 4.40 -6.00
N ARG A 191 14.88 4.47 -7.22
CA ARG A 191 14.34 5.71 -7.81
C ARG A 191 13.23 6.31 -6.95
N TYR A 192 12.41 5.46 -6.33
CA TYR A 192 11.27 5.84 -5.50
C TYR A 192 11.59 5.87 -3.99
N ASP A 193 12.89 5.82 -3.64
CA ASP A 193 13.38 5.84 -2.25
C ASP A 193 12.77 4.77 -1.33
N LEU A 194 12.42 3.60 -1.89
CA LEU A 194 11.78 2.48 -1.16
C LEU A 194 12.78 1.42 -0.67
N ILE A 195 14.09 1.65 -0.79
CA ILE A 195 15.10 0.63 -0.47
C ILE A 195 14.99 0.22 1.00
N ASP A 196 14.88 1.17 1.91
CA ASP A 196 14.99 0.86 3.32
C ASP A 196 13.75 0.08 3.80
N GLU A 197 12.58 0.47 3.32
CA GLU A 197 11.27 -0.11 3.58
C GLU A 197 11.14 -1.50 2.96
N VAL A 198 11.48 -1.67 1.68
CA VAL A 198 11.43 -2.99 1.01
C VAL A 198 12.28 -4.00 1.77
N TYR A 199 13.47 -3.62 2.21
CA TYR A 199 14.36 -4.51 2.96
C TYR A 199 13.98 -4.66 4.45
N ALA A 200 13.30 -3.68 5.04
CA ALA A 200 12.71 -3.81 6.38
C ALA A 200 11.61 -4.89 6.38
N LEU A 201 10.92 -5.07 5.25
CA LEU A 201 9.93 -6.13 5.02
C LEU A 201 10.54 -7.51 4.68
N ILE A 202 11.87 -7.66 4.63
CA ILE A 202 12.53 -8.97 4.49
C ILE A 202 12.95 -9.48 5.87
N ARG A 203 12.37 -10.60 6.31
CA ARG A 203 12.59 -11.22 7.62
C ARG A 203 14.06 -11.46 7.99
N LYS A 204 14.43 -11.26 9.27
CA LYS A 204 15.68 -11.80 9.84
C LYS A 204 15.40 -13.09 10.59
N GLY A 205 15.96 -14.20 10.11
CA GLY A 205 15.86 -15.49 10.79
C GLY A 205 14.40 -15.91 11.04
N LYS A 206 13.99 -15.98 12.31
CA LYS A 206 12.66 -16.45 12.74
C LYS A 206 11.72 -15.33 13.21
N GLU A 207 12.01 -14.08 12.89
CA GLU A 207 11.13 -12.95 13.24
C GLU A 207 9.71 -13.13 12.66
N LYS A 208 8.71 -12.61 13.37
CA LYS A 208 7.31 -12.63 12.94
C LYS A 208 6.81 -11.25 12.49
N ARG A 209 7.47 -10.17 12.93
CA ARG A 209 7.14 -8.78 12.63
C ARG A 209 8.39 -7.99 12.24
N SER A 210 8.23 -6.95 11.41
CA SER A 210 9.26 -5.97 11.08
C SER A 210 9.57 -5.06 12.29
N PRO A 211 10.63 -4.22 12.23
CA PRO A 211 10.92 -3.24 13.28
C PRO A 211 9.75 -2.29 13.60
N ASP A 212 8.93 -1.99 12.60
CA ASP A 212 7.77 -1.11 12.72
C ASP A 212 6.50 -1.84 13.20
N GLY A 213 6.64 -3.12 13.56
CA GLY A 213 5.56 -3.93 14.13
C GLY A 213 4.66 -4.62 13.11
N TYR A 214 4.89 -4.45 11.80
CA TYR A 214 4.09 -5.11 10.76
C TYR A 214 4.39 -6.60 10.66
N ALA A 215 3.36 -7.43 10.55
CA ALA A 215 3.55 -8.87 10.35
C ALA A 215 4.27 -9.16 9.02
N PHE A 216 5.16 -10.16 9.03
CA PHE A 216 5.78 -10.66 7.80
C PHE A 216 4.81 -11.58 7.06
N TRP A 217 4.29 -11.14 5.93
CA TRP A 217 3.30 -11.87 5.13
C TRP A 217 3.99 -12.77 4.10
N ASP A 218 4.74 -13.73 4.61
CA ASP A 218 5.57 -14.65 3.81
C ASP A 218 4.96 -16.06 3.79
N ALA A 219 3.71 -16.22 4.24
CA ALA A 219 3.08 -17.54 4.40
C ALA A 219 2.93 -18.27 3.05
N HIS A 220 2.71 -17.51 1.97
CA HIS A 220 2.68 -18.03 0.60
C HIS A 220 4.07 -18.23 -0.01
N TRP A 221 5.15 -17.81 0.65
CA TRP A 221 6.50 -17.98 0.10
C TRP A 221 6.90 -19.45 0.10
N THR A 222 7.32 -19.91 -1.08
CA THR A 222 8.02 -21.19 -1.23
C THR A 222 9.38 -21.12 -0.55
N ASP A 223 10.00 -22.27 -0.32
CA ASP A 223 11.34 -22.30 0.29
C ASP A 223 12.40 -21.63 -0.60
N GLY A 224 12.23 -21.70 -1.93
CA GLY A 224 13.07 -20.96 -2.88
C GLY A 224 12.93 -19.44 -2.75
N MET A 225 11.72 -18.93 -2.48
CA MET A 225 11.49 -17.51 -2.20
C MET A 225 12.14 -17.08 -0.88
N LYS A 226 12.00 -17.89 0.17
CA LYS A 226 12.65 -17.62 1.47
C LYS A 226 14.18 -17.59 1.35
N GLU A 227 14.75 -18.52 0.59
CA GLU A 227 16.20 -18.56 0.33
C GLU A 227 16.66 -17.33 -0.48
N ALA A 228 15.90 -16.96 -1.53
CA ALA A 228 16.18 -15.78 -2.33
C ALA A 228 16.13 -14.49 -1.50
N ALA A 229 15.10 -14.33 -0.67
CA ALA A 229 14.96 -13.20 0.25
C ALA A 229 16.14 -13.10 1.22
N ALA A 230 16.60 -14.23 1.77
CA ALA A 230 17.79 -14.26 2.62
C ALA A 230 19.06 -13.79 1.88
N LYS A 231 19.24 -14.20 0.61
CA LYS A 231 20.37 -13.77 -0.23
C LYS A 231 20.31 -12.28 -0.57
N ILE A 232 19.15 -11.78 -1.00
CA ILE A 232 18.91 -10.36 -1.26
C ILE A 232 19.32 -9.54 -0.04
N ARG A 233 18.86 -9.95 1.15
CA ARG A 233 19.16 -9.27 2.40
C ARG A 233 20.66 -9.24 2.72
N LEU A 234 21.38 -10.33 2.47
CA LEU A 234 22.83 -10.39 2.70
C LEU A 234 23.59 -9.48 1.73
N ALA A 235 23.12 -9.34 0.50
CA ALA A 235 23.76 -8.51 -0.53
C ALA A 235 23.68 -7.00 -0.27
N ARG A 236 22.84 -6.55 0.69
CA ARG A 236 22.77 -5.13 1.13
C ARG A 236 23.88 -4.76 2.13
N ARG A 237 24.57 -5.74 2.72
CA ARG A 237 25.68 -5.50 3.64
C ARG A 237 26.98 -5.25 2.89
#